data_AF-W4QA70-F1
#
_entry.id   AF-W4QA70-F1
#
_cell.length_a   1.000
_cell.length_b   1.000
_cell.length_c   1.000
_cell.angle_alpha   90.00
_cell.angle_beta   90.00
_cell.angle_gamma   90.00
#
_symmetry.space_group_name_H-M   'P 1'
#
loop_
_entity.id
_entity.type
_entity.pdbx_description
1 polymer ?
#
loop_
_entity_poly.entity_id
_entity_poly.type
_entity_poly.pdbx_seq_one_letter_code
_entity_poly.pdbx_strand_id
1 'polypeptide(L)' 'MVDVLTIGDAMVSLNPQAKGPLRFVSTFERKVGGAELNVAIGCSRLGSMPSG' A
#
# COMPACT_ATOMS: atom_id res chain seq x y z
N MET A 1 -11.07 -22.42 0.85
CA MET A 1 -10.28 -22.19 2.07
C MET A 1 -9.68 -20.81 1.94
N VAL A 2 -9.74 -19.99 2.99
CA VAL A 2 -9.01 -18.72 3.02
C VAL A 2 -7.61 -19.05 3.51
N ASP A 3 -6.60 -18.74 2.71
CA ASP A 3 -5.21 -19.11 3.04
C ASP A 3 -4.51 -18.02 3.87
N VAL A 4 -4.99 -16.77 3.77
CA VAL A 4 -4.37 -15.60 4.43
C VAL A 4 -5.45 -14.60 4.86
N LEU A 5 -5.36 -14.13 6.11
CA LEU A 5 -6.16 -13.03 6.66
C LEU A 5 -5.24 -11.92 7.15
N THR A 6 -5.50 -10.68 6.72
CA THR A 6 -4.76 -9.48 7.15
C THR A 6 -5.71 -8.53 7.87
N ILE A 7 -5.29 -7.95 9.00
CA ILE A 7 -6.08 -7.00 9.78
C ILE A 7 -5.23 -5.76 10.04
N GLY A 8 -5.73 -4.60 9.62
CA GLY A 8 -5.09 -3.30 9.82
C GLY A 8 -5.76 -2.22 8.97
N ASP A 9 -5.14 -1.04 8.89
CA ASP A 9 -5.70 0.12 8.19
C ASP A 9 -5.15 0.27 6.77
N ALA A 10 -6.06 0.49 5.81
CA ALA A 10 -5.67 0.91 4.48
C ALA A 10 -5.24 2.39 4.50
N MET A 11 -4.06 2.69 3.95
CA MET A 11 -3.52 4.04 3.92
C MET A 11 -3.31 4.54 2.49
N VAL A 12 -3.21 5.85 2.32
CA VAL A 12 -2.75 6.47 1.07
C VAL A 12 -1.36 7.05 1.30
N SER A 13 -0.39 6.61 0.49
CA SER A 13 0.96 7.17 0.46
C SER A 13 1.00 8.37 -0.49
N LEU A 14 1.52 9.51 -0.02
CA LEU A 14 1.77 10.70 -0.81
C LEU A 14 3.26 10.78 -1.14
N ASN A 15 3.62 10.29 -2.33
CA ASN A 15 5.02 10.25 -2.75
C ASN A 15 5.42 11.56 -3.45
N PRO A 16 6.47 12.25 -2.99
CA PRO A 16 6.93 13.47 -3.66
C PRO A 16 7.47 13.13 -5.06
N GLN A 17 7.10 13.92 -6.07
CA GLN A 17 7.60 13.70 -7.44
C GLN A 17 9.06 14.16 -7.64
N ALA A 18 9.59 14.96 -6.72
CA ALA A 18 10.97 15.45 -6.73
C ALA A 18 11.68 15.10 -5.41
N LYS A 19 13.01 14.90 -5.47
CA LYS A 19 13.83 14.65 -4.27
C LYS A 19 14.11 15.95 -3.52
N GLY A 20 14.16 15.87 -2.19
CA GLY A 20 14.48 17.00 -1.32
C GLY A 20 13.51 17.10 -0.13
N PRO A 21 13.66 18.12 0.73
CA PRO A 21 12.74 18.35 1.84
C PRO A 21 11.30 18.57 1.34
N LEU A 22 10.32 17.90 1.97
CA LEU A 22 8.92 17.91 1.53
C LEU A 22 8.30 19.31 1.43
N ARG A 23 8.76 20.26 2.27
CA ARG A 23 8.29 21.65 2.25
C ARG A 23 8.53 22.38 0.92
N PHE A 24 9.41 21.85 0.07
CA PHE A 24 9.74 22.42 -1.23
C PHE A 24 9.12 21.65 -2.41
N VAL A 25 8.36 20.58 -2.14
CA VAL A 25 7.68 19.78 -3.15
C VAL A 25 6.22 20.21 -3.20
N SER A 26 5.75 20.65 -4.36
CA SER A 26 4.36 21.07 -4.57
C SER A 26 3.46 19.97 -5.15
N THR A 27 4.05 18.87 -5.65
CA THR A 27 3.33 17.78 -6.31
C THR A 27 3.61 16.43 -5.68
N PHE A 28 2.52 15.69 -5.41
CA PHE A 28 2.58 14.36 -4.79
C PHE A 28 1.77 13.35 -5.62
N GLU A 29 2.37 12.20 -5.89
CA GLU A 29 1.69 11.05 -6.47
C GLU A 29 1.00 10.25 -5.35
N ARG A 30 -0.30 9.99 -5.51
CA ARG A 30 -1.08 9.17 -4.57
C ARG A 30 -0.88 7.70 -4.91
N LYS A 31 -0.45 6.90 -3.93
CA LYS A 31 -0.38 5.44 -4.04
C LYS A 31 -1.15 4.78 -2.91
N VAL A 32 -1.63 3.58 -3.18
CA VAL A 32 -2.16 2.70 -2.15
C VAL A 32 -1.02 2.30 -1.21
N GLY A 33 -1.26 2.34 0.09
CA GLY A 33 -0.32 1.94 1.14
C GLY A 33 -1.04 1.18 2.26
N GLY A 34 -0.32 0.92 3.36
CA GLY A 34 -0.75 -0.04 4.39
C GLY A 34 0.06 -1.32 4.26
N ALA A 35 0.69 -1.75 5.35
CA ALA A 35 1.56 -2.94 5.32
C ALA A 35 0.73 -4.19 5.04
N GLU A 36 -0.42 -4.26 5.67
CA GLU A 36 -1.44 -5.30 5.60
C GLU A 36 -2.03 -5.39 4.19
N LEU A 37 -2.36 -4.25 3.60
CA LEU A 37 -2.86 -4.17 2.24
C LEU A 37 -1.79 -4.61 1.22
N ASN A 38 -0.52 -4.21 1.43
CA ASN A 38 0.59 -4.68 0.59
C ASN A 38 0.77 -6.21 0.69
N VAL A 39 0.61 -6.80 1.88
CA VAL A 39 0.63 -8.26 2.07
C VAL A 39 -0.53 -8.93 1.35
N ALA A 40 -1.76 -8.41 1.49
CA ALA A 40 -2.93 -8.94 0.81
C ALA A 40 -2.77 -8.91 -0.73
N ILE A 41 -2.25 -7.81 -1.28
CA ILE A 41 -1.95 -7.69 -2.73
C ILE A 41 -0.88 -8.70 -3.16
N GLY A 42 0.18 -8.87 -2.35
CA GLY A 42 1.24 -9.83 -2.59
C GLY A 42 0.74 -11.27 -2.64
N CYS A 43 0.00 -11.70 -1.63
CA CYS A 43 -0.59 -13.04 -1.56
C CYS A 43 -1.57 -13.29 -2.73
N SER A 44 -2.42 -12.31 -3.05
CA SER A 44 -3.35 -12.38 -4.19
C SER A 44 -2.64 -12.66 -5.51
N ARG A 45 -1.46 -12.06 -5.73
CA ARG A 45 -0.65 -12.24 -6.94
C ARG A 45 0.09 -13.58 -6.99
N LEU A 46 0.35 -14.18 -5.83
CA LEU A 46 1.06 -15.46 -5.70
C LEU A 46 0.12 -16.67 -5.73
N GLY A 47 -1.19 -16.45 -5.84
CA GLY A 47 -2.19 -17.52 -5.95
C GLY A 47 -2.86 -17.92 -4.62
N SER A 48 -2.47 -17.31 -3.50
CA SER A 48 -3.11 -17.49 -2.19
C SER A 48 -4.01 -16.28 -1.91
N MET A 49 -5.32 -16.45 -2.13
CA MET A 49 -6.28 -15.34 -2.12
C MET A 49 -6.57 -14.88 -0.67
N PRO A 50 -6.23 -13.64 -0.29
CA PRO A 50 -6.58 -13.07 1.00
C PRO A 50 -8.01 -12.55 0.98
N SER A 51 -8.77 -12.82 2.04
CA SER A 51 -10.08 -12.21 2.26
C SER A 51 -9.91 -10.89 3.01
N GLY A 52 -10.65 -9.87 2.55
CA GLY A 52 -10.64 -8.51 3.12
C GLY A 52 -11.34 -8.36 4.45
#